data_AF-A0A348Y7A3-F1
#
_entry.id   AF-A0A348Y7A3-F1
#
_cell.length_a   1.000
_cell.length_b   1.000
_cell.length_c   1.000
_cell.angle_alpha   90.00
_cell.angle_beta   90.00
_cell.angle_gamma   90.00
#
_symmetry.space_group_name_H-M   'P 1'
#
loop_
_entity.id
_entity.type
_entity.pdbx_description
1 polymer ?
#
loop_
_entity_poly.entity_id
_entity_poly.type
_entity_poly.pdbx_seq_one_letter_code
_entity_poly.pdbx_strand_id
1 'polypeptide(L)'
;MMTLDTKPTRQQLDDRAFWDSLPPDGAEYDGLKYAPIYSVLINGELVKYKTDHGKKLNNSFFYDVAIKEVERLSNDRENVDLKITGYWQQL
;
A
#
# COMPACT_ATOMS: atom_id res chain seq x y z
N MET A 1 9.71 -13.38 0.84
CA MET A 1 10.22 -12.72 -0.37
C MET A 1 10.33 -13.71 -1.53
N MET A 2 9.51 -13.49 -2.55
CA MET A 2 9.53 -14.22 -3.83
C MET A 2 10.54 -13.55 -4.77
N THR A 3 11.28 -14.32 -5.56
CA THR A 3 12.28 -13.80 -6.53
C THR A 3 11.93 -14.29 -7.93
N LEU A 4 11.95 -13.38 -8.91
CA LEU A 4 11.54 -13.62 -10.29
C LEU A 4 12.53 -12.96 -11.26
N ASP A 5 12.84 -13.64 -12.36
CA ASP A 5 13.89 -13.22 -13.30
C ASP A 5 13.42 -12.15 -14.32
N THR A 6 12.14 -11.76 -14.29
CA THR A 6 11.55 -10.86 -15.31
C THR A 6 10.83 -9.70 -14.67
N LYS A 7 11.19 -8.46 -15.02
CA LYS A 7 10.53 -7.25 -14.50
C LYS A 7 9.02 -7.25 -14.80
N PRO A 8 8.18 -6.77 -13.87
CA PRO A 8 6.76 -6.57 -14.14
C PRO A 8 6.59 -5.57 -15.28
N THR A 9 5.62 -5.82 -16.15
CA THR A 9 5.23 -4.87 -17.18
C THR A 9 4.55 -3.65 -16.56
N ARG A 10 4.54 -2.51 -17.26
CA ARG A 10 3.80 -1.32 -16.82
C ARG A 10 2.33 -1.62 -16.53
N GLN A 11 1.69 -2.45 -17.36
CA GLN A 11 0.31 -2.87 -17.19
C GLN A 11 0.08 -3.67 -15.91
N GLN A 12 1.02 -4.56 -15.54
CA GLN A 12 0.96 -5.30 -14.27
C GLN A 12 1.14 -4.36 -13.07
N LEU A 13 2.05 -3.38 -13.17
CA LEU A 13 2.26 -2.40 -12.10
C LEU A 13 1.02 -1.52 -11.85
N ASP A 14 0.20 -1.28 -12.88
CA ASP A 14 -1.08 -0.55 -12.78
C ASP A 14 -2.28 -1.43 -12.40
N ASP A 15 -2.12 -2.76 -12.41
CA ASP A 15 -3.20 -3.70 -12.10
C ASP A 15 -3.20 -4.06 -10.61
N ARG A 16 -4.31 -3.78 -9.93
CA ARG A 16 -4.49 -4.18 -8.53
C ARG A 16 -4.41 -5.70 -8.35
N ALA A 17 -4.96 -6.48 -9.28
CA ALA A 17 -5.00 -7.93 -9.17
C ALA A 17 -3.59 -8.54 -9.17
N PHE A 18 -2.63 -7.90 -9.85
CA PHE A 18 -1.23 -8.27 -9.77
C PHE A 18 -0.70 -8.15 -8.35
N TRP A 19 -0.91 -7.00 -7.70
CA TRP A 19 -0.45 -6.79 -6.32
C TRP A 19 -1.16 -7.65 -5.29
N ASP A 20 -2.46 -7.92 -5.48
CA ASP A 20 -3.24 -8.81 -4.59
C ASP A 20 -2.74 -10.27 -4.66
N SER A 21 -1.99 -10.65 -5.69
CA SER A 21 -1.38 -11.98 -5.84
C SER A 21 0.01 -12.12 -5.22
N LEU A 22 0.60 -11.03 -4.72
CA LEU A 22 1.94 -11.00 -4.16
C LEU A 22 1.94 -11.00 -2.62
N PRO A 23 3.05 -11.42 -1.99
CA PRO A 23 3.26 -11.20 -0.57
C PRO A 23 3.19 -9.72 -0.18
N PRO A 24 2.74 -9.36 1.04
CA PRO A 24 2.67 -7.96 1.48
C PRO A 24 4.02 -7.25 1.57
N ASP A 25 5.12 -7.99 1.76
CA ASP A 25 6.50 -7.51 1.71
C ASP A 25 7.02 -7.31 0.27
N GLY A 26 6.22 -7.68 -0.72
CA GLY A 26 6.52 -7.57 -2.13
C GLY A 26 7.29 -8.77 -2.69
N ALA A 27 7.89 -8.54 -3.86
CA ALA A 27 8.72 -9.51 -4.55
C ALA A 27 9.91 -8.82 -5.23
N GLU A 28 10.98 -9.58 -5.43
CA GLU A 28 12.13 -9.16 -6.20
C GLU A 28 11.98 -9.58 -7.66
N TYR A 29 12.24 -8.64 -8.56
CA TYR A 29 12.16 -8.84 -9.99
C TYR A 29 13.41 -8.29 -10.67
N ASP A 30 14.24 -9.17 -11.24
CA ASP A 30 15.49 -8.79 -11.91
C ASP A 30 16.35 -7.86 -11.03
N GLY A 31 16.57 -8.27 -9.78
CA GLY A 31 17.35 -7.54 -8.79
C GLY A 31 16.71 -6.27 -8.22
N LEU A 32 15.46 -5.96 -8.59
CA LEU A 32 14.72 -4.81 -8.06
C LEU A 32 13.60 -5.27 -7.13
N LYS A 33 13.53 -4.70 -5.93
CA LYS A 33 12.43 -4.97 -5.01
C LYS A 33 11.21 -4.12 -5.37
N TYR A 34 10.06 -4.75 -5.53
CA TYR A 34 8.76 -4.10 -5.69
C TYR A 34 7.85 -4.49 -4.54
N ALA A 35 7.29 -3.50 -3.84
CA ALA A 35 6.37 -3.73 -2.73
C ALA A 35 5.10 -2.89 -2.86
N PRO A 36 3.91 -3.43 -2.55
CA PRO A 36 2.68 -2.66 -2.56
C PRO A 36 2.67 -1.57 -1.48
N ILE A 37 2.07 -0.43 -1.81
CA ILE A 37 1.78 0.66 -0.88
C ILE A 37 0.29 0.68 -0.58
N TYR A 38 -0.03 0.71 0.70
CA TYR A 38 -1.39 0.62 1.20
C TYR A 38 -1.88 1.96 1.73
N SER A 39 -3.15 2.23 1.48
CA SER A 39 -3.90 3.30 2.11
C SER A 39 -5.03 2.72 2.96
N VAL A 40 -5.24 3.32 4.12
CA VAL A 40 -6.39 3.08 5.00
C VAL A 40 -7.56 3.99 4.59
N LEU A 41 -8.76 3.42 4.55
CA LEU A 41 -10.00 4.09 4.22
C LEU A 41 -10.95 4.03 5.41
N ILE A 42 -11.81 5.04 5.55
CA ILE A 42 -12.93 5.04 6.48
C ILE A 42 -14.18 5.30 5.67
N ASN A 43 -15.17 4.41 5.74
CA ASN A 43 -16.38 4.49 4.93
C ASN A 43 -16.09 4.61 3.42
N GLY A 44 -15.05 3.93 2.94
CA GLY A 44 -14.63 3.96 1.53
C GLY A 44 -13.89 5.22 1.09
N GLU A 45 -13.63 6.19 1.98
CA GLU A 45 -12.83 7.38 1.67
C GLU A 45 -11.42 7.31 2.26
N LEU A 46 -10.42 7.78 1.50
CA LEU A 46 -9.03 7.84 1.98
C LEU A 46 -8.89 8.75 3.20
N VAL A 47 -8.22 8.25 4.23
CA VAL A 47 -7.87 9.05 5.40
C VAL A 47 -6.85 10.11 4.98
N LYS A 48 -7.18 11.37 5.29
CA LYS A 48 -6.31 12.53 5.01
C LYS A 48 -5.71 13.07 6.30
N TYR A 49 -4.38 13.08 6.39
CA TYR A 49 -3.68 13.69 7.51
C TYR A 49 -3.37 15.16 7.23
N LYS A 50 -3.54 16.01 8.25
CA LYS A 50 -3.14 17.41 8.18
C LYS A 50 -1.67 17.54 8.53
N THR A 51 -0.96 18.33 7.73
CA THR A 51 0.40 18.78 8.04
C THR A 51 0.35 20.10 8.82
N ASP A 52 1.47 20.45 9.45
CA ASP A 52 1.62 21.69 10.22
C ASP A 52 1.35 22.96 9.37
N HIS A 53 1.47 22.85 8.04
CA HIS A 53 1.20 23.92 7.08
C HIS A 53 -0.23 23.89 6.49
N GLY A 54 -1.15 23.15 7.10
CA GLY A 54 -2.55 23.06 6.66
C GLY A 54 -2.78 22.26 5.37
N LYS A 55 -1.73 21.72 4.75
CA LYS A 55 -1.87 20.80 3.60
C LYS A 55 -2.41 19.46 4.08
N LYS A 56 -3.29 18.86 3.29
CA LYS A 56 -3.79 17.50 3.51
C LYS A 56 -3.01 16.52 2.65
N LEU A 57 -2.52 15.44 3.25
CA LEU A 57 -1.85 14.35 2.56
C LEU A 57 -2.71 13.10 2.62
N ASN A 58 -2.76 12.37 1.51
CA ASN A 58 -3.32 11.01 1.51
C ASN A 58 -2.36 10.11 2.27
N ASN A 59 -2.92 9.15 2.98
CA ASN A 59 -2.15 8.15 3.67
C ASN A 59 -1.52 7.16 2.69
N SER A 60 -0.32 6.68 3.01
CA SER A 60 0.42 5.72 2.19
C SER A 60 1.45 5.04 3.08
N PHE A 61 1.31 3.73 3.26
CA PHE A 61 2.08 2.96 4.23
C PHE A 61 2.58 1.65 3.62
N PHE A 62 3.67 1.13 4.16
CA PHE A 62 3.98 -0.29 4.04
C PHE A 62 3.00 -1.10 4.89
N TYR A 63 2.83 -2.39 4.54
CA TYR A 63 1.80 -3.24 5.10
C TYR A 63 1.78 -3.28 6.64
N ASP A 64 2.94 -3.44 7.26
CA ASP A 64 3.10 -3.54 8.72
C ASP A 64 2.63 -2.28 9.46
N VAL A 65 2.91 -1.11 8.90
CA VAL A 65 2.43 0.17 9.43
C VAL A 65 0.93 0.33 9.15
N ALA A 66 0.48 -0.09 7.97
CA ALA A 66 -0.92 0.02 7.56
C ALA A 66 -1.85 -0.79 8.46
N ILE A 67 -1.49 -2.03 8.81
CA ILE A 67 -2.27 -2.89 9.72
C ILE A 67 -2.40 -2.26 11.11
N LYS A 68 -1.30 -1.74 11.67
CA LYS A 68 -1.34 -1.05 12.97
C LYS A 68 -2.27 0.16 12.94
N GLU A 69 -2.29 0.89 11.83
CA GLU A 69 -3.18 2.05 11.68
C GLU A 69 -4.65 1.63 11.53
N VAL A 70 -4.94 0.53 10.83
CA VAL A 70 -6.29 -0.06 10.77
C VAL A 70 -6.74 -0.48 12.16
N GLU A 71 -5.91 -1.20 12.92
CA GLU A 71 -6.23 -1.61 14.29
C GLU A 71 -6.52 -0.39 15.18
N ARG A 72 -5.66 0.63 15.11
CA ARG A 72 -5.81 1.87 15.89
C ARG A 72 -7.13 2.58 15.56
N LEU A 73 -7.45 2.74 14.28
CA LEU A 73 -8.66 3.44 13.84
C LEU A 73 -9.93 2.64 14.10
N SER A 74 -9.87 1.31 14.01
CA SER A 74 -11.00 0.42 14.26
C SER A 74 -11.49 0.44 15.71
N ASN A 75 -10.70 0.97 16.65
CA ASN A 75 -11.14 1.17 18.03
C ASN A 75 -12.25 2.23 18.16
N ASP A 76 -12.24 3.25 17.29
CA ASP A 76 -13.12 4.42 17.39
C ASP A 76 -14.00 4.63 16.15
N ARG A 77 -13.79 3.85 15.09
CA ARG A 77 -14.42 4.03 13.78
C ARG A 77 -14.88 2.69 13.23
N GLU A 78 -16.07 2.69 12.64
CA GLU A 78 -16.57 1.57 11.84
C GLU A 78 -16.10 1.70 10.37
N ASN A 79 -16.17 0.59 9.62
CA ASN A 79 -15.84 0.52 8.19
C ASN A 79 -14.43 1.04 7.85
N VAL A 80 -13.43 0.55 8.60
CA VAL A 80 -12.02 0.84 8.35
C VAL A 80 -11.46 -0.25 7.43
N ASP A 81 -11.03 0.13 6.24
CA ASP A 81 -10.56 -0.79 5.20
C ASP A 81 -9.13 -0.48 4.75
N LEU A 82 -8.50 -1.46 4.12
CA LEU A 82 -7.17 -1.32 3.51
C LEU A 82 -7.24 -1.50 1.99
N LYS A 83 -6.53 -0.65 1.24
CA LYS A 83 -6.46 -0.71 -0.23
C LYS A 83 -5.05 -0.47 -0.73
N ILE A 84 -4.62 -1.26 -1.72
CA ILE A 84 -3.40 -0.99 -2.48
C ILE A 84 -3.63 0.22 -3.38
N THR A 85 -2.80 1.25 -3.22
CA THR A 85 -2.93 2.53 -3.96
C THR A 85 -1.70 2.85 -4.79
N GLY A 86 -0.68 2.00 -4.74
CA GLY A 86 0.52 2.13 -5.54
C GLY A 86 1.54 1.09 -5.15
N TYR A 87 2.79 1.33 -5.53
CA TYR A 87 3.91 0.49 -5.19
C TYR A 87 5.14 1.34 -4.93
N TRP A 88 6.08 0.74 -4.21
CA TRP A 88 7.42 1.25 -4.00
C TRP A 88 8.42 0.33 -4.66
N GLN A 89 9.48 0.93 -5.21
CA GLN A 89 10.54 0.25 -5.93
C GLN A 89 11.90 0.62 -5.33
N GLN A 90 12.77 -0.37 -5.13
CA GLN A 90 14.13 -0.19 -4.64
C GLN A 90 15.15 -0.96 -5.50
N LEU A 91 16.35 -0.38 -5.62
CA LEU A 91 17.58 -1.01 -6.09
C LEU A 91 18.24 -1.84 -4.99
#